data_AF-A0A534JYR4-F1
#
_entry.id   AF-A0A534JYR4-F1
#
_cell.length_a   1.000
_cell.length_b   1.000
_cell.length_c   1.000
_cell.angle_alpha   90.00
_cell.angle_beta   90.00
_cell.angle_gamma   90.00
#
_symmetry.space_group_name_H-M   'P 1'
#
loop_
_entity.id
_entity.type
_entity.pdbx_description
1 polymer ?
#
loop_
_entity_poly.entity_id
_entity_poly.type
_entity_poly.pdbx_seq_one_letter_code
_entity_poly.pdbx_strand_id
1 'polypeptide(L)'
;MATDRRDEIAATFQRIHRPLFAFGFSLRDDVLPGVADAPEVVAYAFVRPPNGTLHKSIAGRPNSAVRRLVASGRKMGFPFEFHPDGEVVAIRHRSVRTVPREIFVLVASDFLMLSYQPLRSSGFLERLRKATTRPGP
;
A
#
# COMPACT_ATOMS: atom_id res chain seq x y z
N MET A 1 0.98 -22.55 -11.76
CA MET A 1 1.55 -21.47 -12.61
C MET A 1 1.25 -20.08 -12.04
N ALA A 2 1.44 -19.86 -10.73
CA ALA A 2 1.17 -18.56 -10.06
C ALA A 2 2.47 -17.91 -9.51
N THR A 3 3.51 -18.71 -9.33
CA THR A 3 4.86 -18.31 -8.91
C THR A 3 5.50 -17.31 -9.88
N ASP A 4 5.26 -17.50 -11.18
CA ASP A 4 5.92 -16.77 -12.27
C ASP A 4 5.67 -15.25 -12.23
N ARG A 5 4.43 -14.82 -11.92
CA ARG A 5 4.07 -13.39 -11.95
C ARG A 5 4.51 -12.63 -10.69
N ARG A 6 4.58 -13.31 -9.54
CA ARG A 6 5.17 -12.74 -8.32
C ARG A 6 6.66 -12.58 -8.49
N ASP A 7 7.31 -13.59 -9.03
CA ASP A 7 8.74 -13.59 -9.30
C ASP A 7 9.08 -12.56 -10.37
N GLU A 8 8.26 -12.35 -11.40
CA GLU A 8 8.42 -11.27 -12.38
C GLU A 8 8.27 -9.88 -11.75
N ILE A 9 7.24 -9.66 -10.91
CA ILE A 9 7.03 -8.37 -10.24
C ILE A 9 8.20 -8.12 -9.28
N ALA A 10 8.58 -9.12 -8.49
CA ALA A 10 9.73 -9.05 -7.57
C ALA A 10 11.05 -8.84 -8.32
N ALA A 11 11.27 -9.52 -9.45
CA ALA A 11 12.46 -9.38 -10.29
C ALA A 11 12.50 -8.02 -11.00
N THR A 12 11.35 -7.50 -11.44
CA THR A 12 11.22 -6.13 -11.99
C THR A 12 11.55 -5.10 -10.91
N PHE A 13 11.06 -5.31 -9.68
CA PHE A 13 11.40 -4.48 -8.53
C PHE A 13 12.86 -4.64 -8.08
N GLN A 14 13.48 -5.81 -8.23
CA GLN A 14 14.89 -6.03 -7.89
C GLN A 14 15.86 -5.45 -8.95
N ARG A 15 15.50 -5.51 -10.24
CA ARG A 15 16.28 -4.92 -11.35
C ARG A 15 16.43 -3.41 -11.22
N ILE A 16 15.43 -2.76 -10.62
CA ILE A 16 15.49 -1.35 -10.28
C ILE A 16 16.27 -1.25 -8.95
N HIS A 17 17.60 -1.17 -9.02
CA HIS A 17 18.50 -0.95 -7.87
C HIS A 17 18.32 0.42 -7.16
N ARG A 18 17.12 1.00 -7.18
CA ARG A 18 16.79 2.30 -6.61
C ARG A 18 15.79 2.12 -5.46
N PRO A 19 15.77 3.06 -4.49
CA PRO A 19 14.70 3.11 -3.52
C PRO A 19 13.35 3.19 -4.24
N LEU A 20 12.47 2.25 -3.94
CA LEU A 20 11.21 2.05 -4.64
C LEU A 20 10.03 2.29 -3.71
N PHE A 21 8.97 2.83 -4.29
CA PHE A 21 7.68 2.93 -3.66
C PHE A 21 6.61 2.44 -4.63
N ALA A 22 5.65 1.67 -4.13
CA ALA A 22 4.45 1.30 -4.86
C ALA A 22 3.21 1.48 -3.97
N PHE A 23 2.13 1.99 -4.56
CA PHE A 23 0.79 1.91 -3.97
C PHE A 23 -0.06 1.03 -4.89
N GLY A 24 -0.71 0.01 -4.32
CA GLY A 24 -1.38 -1.00 -5.12
C GLY A 24 -2.59 -1.60 -4.42
N PHE A 25 -3.25 -2.48 -5.17
CA PHE A 25 -4.41 -3.22 -4.71
C PHE A 25 -4.35 -4.69 -5.13
N SER A 26 -4.95 -5.58 -4.33
CA SER A 26 -4.96 -7.04 -4.58
C SER A 26 -6.28 -7.69 -4.14
N LEU A 27 -6.61 -8.85 -4.73
CA LEU A 27 -7.89 -9.58 -4.57
C LEU A 27 -7.74 -11.09 -4.19
N ARG A 28 -6.65 -11.78 -4.62
CA ARG A 28 -6.06 -13.09 -4.14
C ARG A 28 -5.16 -13.74 -5.22
N ASP A 29 -4.34 -14.78 -5.00
CA ASP A 29 -3.95 -15.61 -3.83
C ASP A 29 -2.52 -15.24 -3.38
N ASP A 30 -2.19 -15.36 -2.09
CA ASP A 30 -0.96 -14.96 -1.35
C ASP A 30 -0.71 -13.46 -1.07
N VAL A 31 -1.73 -12.89 -0.46
CA VAL A 31 -1.81 -11.52 0.07
C VAL A 31 -0.57 -11.10 0.88
N LEU A 32 -0.31 -9.78 0.88
CA LEU A 32 0.85 -9.14 1.50
C LEU A 32 1.07 -9.54 2.97
N PRO A 33 2.33 -9.45 3.48
CA PRO A 33 2.63 -9.63 4.90
C PRO A 33 1.69 -8.79 5.77
N GLY A 34 0.99 -9.43 6.72
CA GLY A 34 0.07 -8.79 7.65
C GLY A 34 -1.43 -9.05 7.42
N VAL A 35 -1.82 -9.71 6.32
CA VAL A 35 -3.23 -10.08 6.07
C VAL A 35 -3.41 -11.60 6.16
N ALA A 36 -4.42 -12.07 6.90
CA ALA A 36 -4.66 -13.50 7.16
C ALA A 36 -5.92 -14.08 6.47
N ASP A 37 -5.79 -15.32 5.98
CA ASP A 37 -6.78 -16.41 5.78
C ASP A 37 -8.21 -16.21 5.23
N ALA A 38 -8.49 -15.17 4.42
CA ALA A 38 -9.73 -15.09 3.63
C ALA A 38 -9.50 -14.55 2.20
N PRO A 39 -10.49 -14.65 1.28
CA PRO A 39 -10.55 -13.77 0.13
C PRO A 39 -10.59 -12.32 0.62
N GLU A 40 -9.61 -11.53 0.22
CA GLU A 40 -9.31 -10.22 0.78
C GLU A 40 -9.14 -9.21 -0.33
N VAL A 41 -9.83 -8.07 -0.21
CA VAL A 41 -9.52 -6.90 -1.02
C VAL A 41 -8.55 -6.05 -0.22
N VAL A 42 -7.38 -5.75 -0.78
CA VAL A 42 -6.30 -5.06 -0.07
C VAL A 42 -5.89 -3.79 -0.81
N ALA A 43 -5.61 -2.74 -0.05
CA ALA A 43 -4.95 -1.50 -0.47
C ALA A 43 -3.68 -1.32 0.34
N TYR A 44 -2.54 -1.05 -0.29
CA TYR A 44 -1.25 -1.05 0.41
C TYR A 44 -0.26 -0.03 -0.13
N ALA A 45 0.64 0.42 0.75
CA ALA A 45 1.84 1.18 0.43
C ALA A 45 3.08 0.32 0.74
N PHE A 46 3.91 0.09 -0.28
CA PHE A 46 5.14 -0.68 -0.22
C PHE A 46 6.36 0.22 -0.46
N VAL A 47 7.44 0.00 0.30
CA VAL A 47 8.70 0.74 0.22
C VAL A 47 9.88 -0.20 0.40
N ARG A 48 10.85 -0.15 -0.51
CA ARG A 48 12.11 -0.90 -0.40
C ARG A 48 13.33 -0.01 -0.71
N PRO A 49 14.48 -0.21 -0.03
CA PRO A 49 14.67 -1.06 1.14
C PRO A 49 14.05 -0.46 2.41
N PRO A 50 13.62 -1.31 3.37
CA PRO A 50 13.21 -0.84 4.69
C PRO A 50 14.41 -0.15 5.36
N ASN A 51 14.14 0.88 6.17
CA ASN A 51 15.16 1.73 6.81
C ASN A 51 16.09 2.52 5.87
N GLY A 52 15.90 2.43 4.54
CA GLY A 52 16.59 3.26 3.56
C GLY A 52 16.18 4.73 3.62
N THR A 53 16.90 5.61 2.91
CA THR A 53 16.64 7.06 2.90
C THR A 53 15.20 7.40 2.46
N LEU A 54 14.70 6.72 1.42
CA LEU A 54 13.33 6.88 0.96
C LEU A 54 12.33 6.45 2.04
N HIS A 55 12.50 5.25 2.59
CA HIS A 55 11.66 4.70 3.67
C HIS A 55 11.59 5.63 4.89
N LYS A 56 12.74 6.11 5.37
CA LYS A 56 12.81 7.11 6.46
C LYS A 56 12.04 8.39 6.11
N SER A 57 12.14 8.85 4.87
CA SER A 57 11.46 10.06 4.38
C SER A 57 9.94 9.88 4.33
N ILE A 58 9.44 8.74 3.85
CA ILE A 58 8.02 8.54 3.54
C ILE A 58 7.23 7.79 4.61
N ALA A 59 7.88 7.02 5.48
CA ALA A 59 7.27 6.31 6.60
C ALA A 59 7.81 6.77 7.97
N GLY A 60 9.14 6.90 8.10
CA GLY A 60 9.79 7.10 9.40
C GLY A 60 9.52 8.44 10.10
N ARG A 61 9.50 9.57 9.36
CA ARG A 61 9.37 10.92 9.95
C ARG A 61 7.97 11.19 10.56
N PRO A 62 7.84 12.06 11.60
CA PRO A 62 6.54 12.38 12.23
C PRO A 62 5.47 12.92 11.27
N ASN A 63 5.88 13.63 10.22
CA ASN A 63 4.99 14.20 9.19
C ASN A 63 5.15 13.51 7.81
N SER A 64 5.52 12.23 7.83
CA SER A 64 5.73 11.44 6.63
C SER A 64 4.44 11.23 5.82
N ALA A 65 4.57 10.91 4.54
CA ALA A 65 3.42 10.70 3.65
C ALA A 65 2.50 9.60 4.21
N VAL A 66 3.07 8.51 4.69
CA VAL A 66 2.32 7.36 5.21
C VAL A 66 1.63 7.69 6.53
N ARG A 67 2.26 8.41 7.45
CA ARG A 67 1.60 8.83 8.70
C ARG A 67 0.39 9.74 8.45
N ARG A 68 0.49 10.64 7.46
CA ARG A 68 -0.65 11.47 7.05
C ARG A 68 -1.76 10.66 6.39
N LEU A 69 -1.41 9.69 5.56
CA LEU A 69 -2.38 8.74 5.00
C LEU A 69 -3.14 8.02 6.12
N VAL A 70 -2.43 7.45 7.10
CA VAL A 70 -3.02 6.75 8.26
C VAL A 70 -3.92 7.68 9.07
N ALA A 71 -3.45 8.89 9.38
CA ALA A 71 -4.24 9.88 10.12
C ALA A 71 -5.51 10.30 9.35
N SER A 72 -5.39 10.53 8.04
CA SER A 72 -6.53 10.87 7.20
C SER A 72 -7.52 9.72 7.07
N GLY A 73 -7.03 8.49 6.89
CA GLY A 73 -7.87 7.29 6.83
C GLY A 73 -8.69 7.11 8.10
N ARG A 74 -8.07 7.29 9.27
CA ARG A 74 -8.78 7.25 10.56
C ARG A 74 -9.86 8.32 10.66
N LYS A 75 -9.54 9.57 10.30
CA LYS A 75 -10.51 10.68 10.34
C LYS A 75 -11.73 10.43 9.43
N MET A 76 -11.54 9.70 8.34
CA MET A 76 -12.58 9.44 7.34
C MET A 76 -13.34 8.12 7.54
N GLY A 77 -12.97 7.30 8.53
CA GLY A 77 -13.56 5.97 8.71
C GLY A 77 -13.00 4.88 7.78
N PHE A 78 -11.88 5.12 7.10
CA PHE A 78 -11.17 4.17 6.22
C PHE A 78 -9.76 3.91 6.75
N PRO A 79 -9.60 3.29 7.93
CA PRO A 79 -8.31 3.18 8.59
C PRO A 79 -7.34 2.30 7.80
N PHE A 80 -6.08 2.72 7.77
CA PHE A 80 -4.95 1.89 7.38
C PHE A 80 -4.21 1.45 8.65
N GLU A 81 -3.87 0.18 8.74
CA GLU A 81 -2.85 -0.34 9.64
C GLU A 81 -1.49 0.22 9.23
N PHE A 82 -0.64 0.51 10.22
CA PHE A 82 0.64 1.19 10.01
C PHE A 82 1.78 0.33 10.54
N HIS A 83 2.74 0.01 9.69
CA HIS A 83 3.89 -0.83 10.02
C HIS A 83 5.17 -0.07 9.67
N PRO A 84 5.67 0.80 10.56
CA PRO A 84 6.76 1.72 10.24
C PRO A 84 8.07 1.02 9.86
N ASP A 85 8.30 -0.19 10.35
CA ASP A 85 9.59 -0.87 10.24
C ASP A 85 9.65 -1.89 9.08
N GLY A 86 8.49 -2.20 8.49
CA GLY A 86 8.35 -3.15 7.39
C GLY A 86 8.52 -2.52 6.00
N GLU A 87 8.56 -3.38 4.98
CA GLU A 87 8.48 -2.93 3.59
C GLU A 87 7.06 -2.50 3.22
N VAL A 88 6.05 -3.22 3.70
CA VAL A 88 4.66 -2.78 3.62
C VAL A 88 4.41 -1.85 4.80
N VAL A 89 4.32 -0.54 4.54
CA VAL A 89 4.30 0.49 5.59
C VAL A 89 2.90 0.93 5.97
N ALA A 90 1.93 0.74 5.08
CA ALA A 90 0.52 0.89 5.40
C ALA A 90 -0.32 -0.10 4.62
N ILE A 91 -1.35 -0.63 5.26
CA ILE A 91 -2.24 -1.62 4.68
C ILE A 91 -3.68 -1.40 5.15
N ARG A 92 -4.63 -1.54 4.24
CA ARG A 92 -6.05 -1.64 4.54
C ARG A 92 -6.56 -2.89 3.82
N HIS A 93 -7.33 -3.70 4.51
CA HIS A 93 -7.89 -4.92 3.94
C HIS A 93 -9.35 -5.09 4.36
N ARG A 94 -10.08 -5.92 3.62
CA ARG A 94 -11.46 -6.30 3.92
C ARG A 94 -11.71 -7.70 3.41
N SER A 95 -12.15 -8.54 4.34
CA SER A 95 -12.62 -9.87 4.00
C SER A 95 -13.87 -9.79 3.14
N VAL A 96 -13.82 -10.54 2.04
CA VAL A 96 -14.93 -10.71 1.08
C VAL A 96 -15.35 -12.17 0.99
N ARG A 97 -14.91 -13.01 1.93
CA ARG A 97 -15.27 -14.43 2.03
C ARG A 97 -16.77 -14.67 2.01
N THR A 98 -17.53 -13.80 2.68
CA THR A 98 -18.98 -13.93 2.85
C THR A 98 -19.77 -13.14 1.80
N VAL A 99 -19.09 -12.44 0.88
CA VAL A 99 -19.74 -11.63 -0.14
C VAL A 99 -20.22 -12.55 -1.27
N PRO A 100 -21.51 -12.50 -1.65
CA PRO A 100 -22.01 -13.25 -2.80
C PRO A 100 -21.23 -12.91 -4.07
N ARG A 101 -20.99 -13.91 -4.91
CA ARG A 101 -20.15 -13.76 -6.11
C ARG A 101 -20.71 -12.72 -7.09
N GLU A 102 -22.03 -12.59 -7.12
CA GLU A 102 -22.78 -11.68 -7.97
C GLU A 102 -22.48 -10.21 -7.67
N ILE A 103 -22.16 -9.88 -6.42
CA ILE A 103 -21.90 -8.50 -5.97
C ILE A 103 -20.44 -8.25 -5.56
N PHE A 104 -19.60 -9.27 -5.60
CA PHE A 104 -18.20 -9.20 -5.19
C PHE A 104 -17.44 -8.04 -5.84
N VAL A 105 -17.59 -7.87 -7.16
CA VAL A 105 -16.88 -6.82 -7.91
C VAL A 105 -17.30 -5.43 -7.44
N LEU A 106 -18.56 -5.23 -7.07
CA LEU A 106 -19.07 -3.96 -6.57
C LEU A 106 -18.50 -3.66 -5.18
N VAL A 107 -18.50 -4.65 -4.29
CA VAL A 107 -17.94 -4.51 -2.93
C VAL A 107 -16.43 -4.26 -2.97
N ALA A 108 -15.71 -4.96 -3.85
CA ALA A 108 -14.30 -4.71 -4.09
C ALA A 108 -14.08 -3.29 -4.61
N SER A 109 -14.77 -2.89 -5.67
CA SER A 109 -14.65 -1.55 -6.27
C SER A 109 -14.91 -0.43 -5.28
N ASP A 110 -15.97 -0.54 -4.47
CA ASP A 110 -16.28 0.41 -3.41
C ASP A 110 -15.14 0.50 -2.40
N PHE A 111 -14.65 -0.64 -1.91
CA PHE A 111 -13.53 -0.67 -0.99
C PHE A 111 -12.28 0.03 -1.56
N LEU A 112 -11.94 -0.23 -2.83
CA LEU A 112 -10.81 0.40 -3.51
C LEU A 112 -11.02 1.91 -3.60
N MET A 113 -12.22 2.34 -3.97
CA MET A 113 -12.55 3.76 -4.13
C MET A 113 -12.49 4.54 -2.82
N LEU A 114 -12.97 3.95 -1.73
CA LEU A 114 -12.86 4.53 -0.40
C LEU A 114 -11.40 4.59 0.09
N SER A 115 -10.55 3.64 -0.33
CA SER A 115 -9.11 3.67 -0.03
C SER A 115 -8.37 4.81 -0.75
N TYR A 116 -8.86 5.26 -1.91
CA TYR A 116 -8.28 6.39 -2.64
C TYR A 116 -8.58 7.76 -2.00
N GLN A 117 -9.65 7.88 -1.20
CA GLN A 117 -10.01 9.17 -0.60
C GLN A 117 -8.92 9.69 0.36
N PRO A 118 -8.42 8.89 1.33
CA PRO A 118 -7.31 9.27 2.20
C PRO A 118 -6.01 9.63 1.47
N LEU A 119 -5.75 9.02 0.31
CA LEU A 119 -4.57 9.34 -0.51
C LEU A 119 -4.63 10.76 -1.07
N ARG A 120 -5.81 11.15 -1.58
CA ARG A 120 -6.03 12.49 -2.13
C ARG A 120 -5.96 13.55 -1.03
N SER A 121 -6.70 13.38 0.06
CA SER A 121 -6.77 14.36 1.15
C SER A 121 -5.47 14.54 1.92
N SER A 122 -4.63 13.50 2.02
CA SER A 122 -3.34 13.60 2.71
C SER A 122 -2.26 14.27 1.87
N GLY A 123 -2.51 14.53 0.58
CA GLY A 123 -1.52 14.99 -0.40
C GLY A 123 -0.46 13.93 -0.66
N PHE A 124 -0.83 12.64 -0.60
CA PHE A 124 0.09 11.53 -0.58
C PHE A 124 0.97 11.47 -1.83
N LEU A 125 0.35 11.53 -3.02
CA LEU A 125 1.04 11.42 -4.30
C LEU A 125 2.02 12.57 -4.54
N GLU A 126 1.67 13.79 -4.13
CA GLU A 126 2.55 14.95 -4.26
C GLU A 126 3.81 14.81 -3.38
N ARG A 127 3.63 14.31 -2.16
CA ARG A 127 4.75 14.07 -1.22
C ARG A 127 5.63 12.94 -1.67
N LEU A 128 5.02 11.87 -2.19
CA LEU A 128 5.74 10.77 -2.79
C LEU A 128 6.60 11.27 -3.96
N ARG A 129 5.99 12.02 -4.89
CA ARG A 129 6.72 12.63 -6.01
C ARG A 129 7.88 13.48 -5.51
N LYS A 130 7.66 14.36 -4.52
CA LYS A 130 8.75 15.17 -3.92
C LYS A 130 9.86 14.32 -3.28
N ALA A 131 9.53 13.15 -2.72
CA ALA A 131 10.50 12.25 -2.11
C ALA A 131 11.30 11.44 -3.14
N THR A 132 10.73 11.18 -4.33
CA THR A 132 11.37 10.39 -5.39
C THR A 132 12.03 11.24 -6.48
N THR A 133 11.61 12.50 -6.67
CA THR A 133 12.19 13.43 -7.67
C THR A 133 13.20 14.41 -7.08
N ARG A 134 13.42 14.42 -5.77
CA ARG A 134 14.55 15.17 -5.22
C ARG A 134 15.84 14.50 -5.71
N PRO A 135 16.77 15.26 -6.32
CA PRO A 135 18.11 14.75 -6.57
C PRO A 135 18.66 14.26 -5.23
N GLY A 136 19.24 13.06 -5.21
CA GLY A 136 20.07 12.65 -4.09
C GLY A 136 21.22 13.65 -3.90
N PRO A 137 21.83 13.72 -2.70
CA PRO A 137 23.09 14.43 -2.53
C PRO A 137 24.17 13.89 -3.49
#